data_AF-A0A2H0H1W7-F1
#
_entry.id   AF-A0A2H0H1W7-F1
#
_cell.length_a   1.000
_cell.length_b   1.000
_cell.length_c   1.000
_cell.angle_alpha   90.00
_cell.angle_beta   90.00
_cell.angle_gamma   90.00
#
_symmetry.space_group_name_H-M   'P 1'
#
loop_
_entity.id
_entity.type
_entity.pdbx_description
1 polymer ?
#
loop_
_entity_poly.entity_id
_entity_poly.type
_entity_poly.pdbx_seq_one_letter_code
_entity_poly.pdbx_strand_id
1 'polypeptide(L)'
;MLQLKISDAEIQRLNYERYYYPCPVVQKRIHAVYYKTFGMSNKEIEKLTGLNREIVGDWLCIYLAGGFESLCQFNYGTNKSALENQAESILSGFTERPPINAKEAKARIEALTVISRSPTQMRSFMKYHGFRYIKT
;
A
#
# COMPACT_ATOMS: atom_id res chain seq x y z
N MET A 1 -24.30 -18.29 -5.28
CA MET A 1 -23.89 -17.44 -6.42
C MET A 1 -24.33 -16.01 -6.10
N LEU A 2 -23.40 -15.08 -5.93
CA LEU A 2 -23.73 -13.66 -5.88
C LEU A 2 -23.92 -13.20 -7.33
N GLN A 3 -25.18 -12.98 -7.75
CA GLN A 3 -25.44 -12.32 -9.02
C GLN A 3 -25.13 -10.84 -8.86
N LEU A 4 -24.03 -10.40 -9.46
CA LEU A 4 -23.67 -8.98 -9.52
C LEU A 4 -24.63 -8.32 -10.51
N LYS A 5 -25.50 -7.42 -10.03
CA LYS A 5 -26.30 -6.56 -10.91
C LYS A 5 -25.42 -5.43 -11.44
N ILE A 6 -24.75 -5.67 -12.56
CA ILE A 6 -23.88 -4.72 -13.25
C ILE A 6 -24.55 -4.33 -14.57
N SER A 7 -24.42 -3.07 -14.97
CA SER A 7 -24.95 -2.57 -16.24
C SER A 7 -24.15 -3.11 -17.43
N ASP A 8 -24.78 -3.19 -18.61
CA ASP A 8 -24.10 -3.61 -19.84
C ASP A 8 -22.92 -2.70 -20.19
N ALA A 9 -23.04 -1.39 -19.91
CA ALA A 9 -21.97 -0.42 -20.13
C ALA A 9 -20.73 -0.73 -19.26
N GLU A 10 -20.93 -1.09 -17.98
CA GLU A 10 -19.83 -1.49 -17.10
C GLU A 10 -19.22 -2.83 -17.52
N ILE A 11 -20.03 -3.79 -17.98
CA ILE A 11 -19.51 -5.06 -18.52
C ILE A 11 -18.64 -4.80 -19.76
N GLN A 12 -19.07 -3.89 -20.65
CA GLN A 12 -18.28 -3.50 -21.82
C GLN A 12 -16.97 -2.83 -21.42
N ARG A 13 -17.00 -1.93 -20.41
CA ARG A 13 -15.80 -1.30 -19.86
C ARG A 13 -14.82 -2.34 -19.30
N LEU A 14 -15.30 -3.25 -18.46
CA LEU A 14 -14.50 -4.35 -17.90
C LEU A 14 -13.89 -5.23 -19.02
N ASN A 15 -14.67 -5.53 -20.07
CA ASN A 15 -14.18 -6.34 -21.19
C ASN A 15 -13.08 -5.66 -22.00
N TYR A 16 -13.17 -4.34 -22.19
CA TYR A 16 -12.14 -3.57 -22.87
C TYR A 16 -10.90 -3.43 -21.98
N GLU A 17 -11.07 -2.91 -20.78
CA GLU A 17 -9.98 -2.55 -19.87
C GLU A 17 -9.16 -3.76 -19.37
N ARG A 18 -9.74 -4.98 -19.36
CA ARG A 18 -8.99 -6.18 -18.98
C ARG A 18 -7.77 -6.43 -19.88
N TYR A 19 -7.78 -5.94 -21.11
CA TYR A 19 -6.68 -6.06 -22.06
C TYR A 19 -5.87 -4.77 -22.25
N TYR A 20 -6.51 -3.60 -22.10
CA TYR A 20 -5.91 -2.32 -22.48
C TYR A 20 -5.48 -1.44 -21.31
N TYR A 21 -5.89 -1.75 -20.07
CA TYR A 21 -5.48 -0.94 -18.92
C TYR A 21 -3.94 -0.98 -18.76
N PRO A 22 -3.23 0.13 -18.55
CA PRO A 22 -1.77 0.20 -18.65
C PRO A 22 -0.99 -0.62 -17.61
N CYS A 23 -1.64 -1.09 -16.54
CA CYS A 23 -1.01 -1.87 -15.48
C CYS A 23 -1.46 -3.34 -15.48
N PRO A 24 -0.56 -4.32 -15.69
CA PRO A 24 -0.89 -5.75 -15.67
C PRO A 24 -1.49 -6.24 -14.35
N VAL A 25 -1.12 -5.63 -13.22
CA VAL A 25 -1.70 -5.97 -11.92
C VAL A 25 -3.17 -5.61 -11.89
N VAL A 26 -3.54 -4.42 -12.37
CA VAL A 26 -4.93 -3.97 -12.42
C VAL A 26 -5.72 -4.75 -13.47
N GLN A 27 -5.13 -5.07 -14.62
CA GLN A 27 -5.74 -5.95 -15.62
C GLN A 27 -6.20 -7.29 -15.00
N LYS A 28 -5.37 -7.93 -14.16
CA LYS A 28 -5.77 -9.17 -13.45
C LYS A 28 -6.95 -8.98 -12.51
N ARG A 29 -7.04 -7.84 -11.82
CA ARG A 29 -8.19 -7.47 -10.96
C ARG A 29 -9.45 -7.34 -11.81
N ILE A 30 -9.34 -6.63 -12.93
CA ILE A 30 -10.45 -6.43 -13.88
C ILE A 30 -10.90 -7.78 -14.46
N HIS A 31 -9.96 -8.65 -14.85
CA HIS A 31 -10.28 -10.02 -15.29
C HIS A 31 -11.09 -10.80 -14.26
N ALA A 32 -10.71 -10.72 -12.98
CA ALA A 32 -11.43 -11.41 -11.91
C ALA A 32 -12.87 -10.92 -11.76
N VAL A 33 -13.08 -9.60 -11.81
CA VAL A 33 -14.43 -9.00 -11.74
C VAL A 33 -15.24 -9.34 -12.98
N TYR A 34 -14.65 -9.21 -14.17
CA TYR A 34 -15.30 -9.55 -15.45
C TYR A 34 -15.79 -11.00 -15.46
N TYR A 35 -14.96 -11.97 -15.08
CA TYR A 35 -15.40 -13.37 -15.04
C TYR A 35 -16.51 -13.62 -14.01
N LYS A 36 -16.57 -12.81 -12.96
CA LYS A 36 -17.65 -12.92 -11.97
C LYS A 36 -19.00 -12.48 -12.53
N THR A 37 -19.04 -11.59 -13.52
CA THR A 37 -20.29 -11.16 -14.15
C THR A 37 -20.96 -12.31 -14.93
N PHE A 38 -20.19 -13.33 -15.35
CA PHE A 38 -20.68 -14.56 -15.97
C PHE A 38 -21.00 -15.68 -14.96
N GLY A 39 -21.00 -15.38 -13.66
CA GLY A 39 -21.37 -16.35 -12.62
C GLY A 39 -20.28 -17.34 -12.23
N MET A 40 -19.03 -17.18 -12.71
CA MET A 40 -17.93 -18.07 -12.35
C MET A 40 -17.64 -18.07 -10.83
N SER A 41 -17.24 -19.22 -10.31
CA SER A 41 -16.78 -19.37 -8.93
C SER A 41 -15.38 -18.77 -8.75
N ASN A 42 -15.04 -18.38 -7.52
CA ASN A 42 -13.71 -17.81 -7.24
C ASN A 42 -12.58 -18.82 -7.55
N LYS A 43 -12.85 -20.14 -7.43
CA LYS A 43 -11.88 -21.19 -7.77
C LYS A 43 -11.66 -21.31 -9.28
N GLU A 44 -12.68 -21.10 -10.10
CA GLU A 44 -12.51 -21.08 -11.57
C GLU A 44 -11.74 -19.84 -12.00
N ILE A 45 -12.06 -18.69 -11.41
CA ILE A 45 -11.36 -17.42 -11.66
C ILE A 45 -9.88 -17.53 -11.25
N GLU A 46 -9.59 -18.18 -10.11
CA GLU A 46 -8.23 -18.45 -9.66
C GLU A 46 -7.41 -19.21 -10.71
N LYS A 47 -7.98 -20.28 -11.29
CA LYS A 47 -7.31 -21.06 -12.35
C LYS A 47 -7.04 -20.24 -13.60
N LEU A 48 -7.92 -19.30 -13.96
CA LEU A 48 -7.79 -18.48 -15.17
C LEU A 48 -6.87 -17.27 -15.00
N THR A 49 -6.85 -16.66 -13.82
CA THR A 49 -6.14 -15.39 -13.57
C THR A 49 -4.82 -15.57 -12.83
N GLY A 50 -4.64 -16.73 -12.18
CA GLY A 50 -3.53 -17.00 -11.25
C GLY A 50 -3.63 -16.20 -9.94
N LEU A 51 -4.77 -15.57 -9.66
CA LEU A 51 -5.04 -14.92 -8.38
C LEU A 51 -5.59 -15.94 -7.38
N ASN A 52 -5.17 -15.88 -6.13
CA ASN A 52 -5.78 -16.71 -5.07
C ASN A 52 -7.29 -16.42 -4.97
N ARG A 53 -8.12 -17.46 -4.80
CA ARG A 53 -9.59 -17.36 -4.63
C ARG A 53 -10.06 -16.35 -3.56
N GLU A 54 -9.27 -16.15 -2.50
CA GLU A 54 -9.55 -15.19 -1.42
C GLU A 54 -9.34 -13.76 -1.94
N ILE A 55 -8.22 -13.53 -2.62
CA ILE A 55 -7.90 -12.27 -3.29
C ILE A 55 -8.96 -11.92 -4.36
N VAL A 56 -9.47 -12.92 -5.09
CA VAL A 56 -10.60 -12.73 -6.02
C VAL A 56 -11.83 -12.21 -5.28
N GLY A 57 -12.13 -12.75 -4.10
CA GLY A 57 -13.21 -12.26 -3.23
C GLY A 57 -13.00 -10.81 -2.81
N ASP A 58 -11.78 -10.46 -2.40
CA ASP A 58 -11.44 -9.10 -1.97
C ASP A 58 -11.62 -8.09 -3.11
N TRP A 59 -11.15 -8.40 -4.33
CA TRP A 59 -11.34 -7.51 -5.49
C TRP A 59 -12.80 -7.31 -5.84
N LEU A 60 -13.64 -8.33 -5.66
CA LEU A 60 -15.09 -8.21 -5.86
C LEU A 60 -15.72 -7.29 -4.82
N CYS A 61 -15.32 -7.40 -3.55
CA CYS A 61 -15.78 -6.49 -2.51
C CYS A 61 -15.36 -5.05 -2.78
N ILE A 62 -14.11 -4.84 -3.21
CA ILE A 62 -13.58 -3.52 -3.59
C ILE A 62 -14.39 -2.93 -4.73
N TYR A 63 -14.62 -3.70 -5.81
CA TYR A 63 -15.42 -3.26 -6.95
C TYR A 63 -16.88 -2.96 -6.57
N LEU A 64 -17.49 -3.78 -5.72
CA LEU A 64 -18.86 -3.53 -5.24
C LEU A 64 -18.97 -2.25 -4.40
N ALA A 65 -17.91 -1.89 -3.67
CA ALA A 65 -17.90 -0.71 -2.83
C ALA A 65 -17.60 0.58 -3.60
N GLY A 66 -16.73 0.55 -4.62
CA GLY A 66 -16.23 1.75 -5.29
C GLY A 66 -16.17 1.70 -6.82
N GLY A 67 -16.78 0.69 -7.44
CA GLY A 67 -16.85 0.52 -8.89
C GLY A 67 -15.48 0.30 -9.54
N PHE A 68 -15.40 0.55 -10.84
CA PHE A 68 -14.18 0.35 -11.62
C PHE A 68 -12.95 1.11 -11.07
N GLU A 69 -13.13 2.36 -10.64
CA GLU A 69 -12.02 3.20 -10.17
C GLU A 69 -11.32 2.60 -8.95
N SER A 70 -12.06 1.93 -8.08
CA SER A 70 -11.49 1.25 -6.90
C SER A 70 -10.53 0.11 -7.26
N LEU A 71 -10.71 -0.55 -8.41
CA LEU A 71 -9.80 -1.58 -8.90
C LEU A 71 -8.45 -0.99 -9.35
N CYS A 72 -8.49 0.27 -9.79
CA CYS A 72 -7.34 1.01 -10.32
C CYS A 72 -6.47 1.62 -9.22
N GLN A 73 -7.03 1.76 -8.02
CA GLN A 73 -6.32 2.34 -6.89
C GLN A 73 -5.28 1.37 -6.31
N PHE A 74 -4.16 1.95 -5.89
CA PHE A 74 -3.14 1.26 -5.13
C PHE A 74 -3.04 1.91 -3.76
N ASN A 75 -3.56 1.22 -2.75
CA ASN A 75 -3.42 1.63 -1.35
C ASN A 75 -2.05 1.20 -0.81
N TYR A 76 -0.97 1.52 -1.54
CA TYR A 76 0.37 1.37 -0.98
C TYR A 76 0.45 2.24 0.26
N GLY A 77 0.91 1.65 1.36
CA GLY A 77 0.96 2.35 2.63
C GLY A 77 1.88 3.57 2.52
N THR A 78 1.28 4.76 2.36
CA THR A 78 1.94 6.06 2.58
C THR A 78 2.06 6.34 4.08
N ASN A 79 2.27 5.30 4.90
CA ASN A 79 2.32 5.41 6.35
C ASN A 79 3.54 6.25 6.72
N LYS A 80 3.32 7.56 6.82
CA LYS A 80 4.26 8.45 7.50
C LYS A 80 4.33 7.97 8.93
N SER A 81 5.54 7.64 9.37
CA SER A 81 5.73 7.16 10.75
C SER A 81 5.35 8.28 11.73
N ALA A 82 4.96 7.93 12.96
CA ALA A 82 4.72 8.96 13.99
C ALA A 82 5.95 9.88 14.22
N LEU A 83 7.16 9.41 13.89
CA LEU A 83 8.39 10.22 13.88
C LEU A 83 8.37 11.28 12.77
N GLU A 84 7.77 10.99 11.61
CA GLU A 84 7.67 11.95 10.51
C GLU A 84 6.80 13.15 10.84
N ASN A 85 5.77 12.95 11.68
CA ASN A 85 4.92 14.06 12.13
C ASN A 85 5.68 15.09 12.98
N GLN A 86 6.80 14.69 13.58
CA GLN A 86 7.66 15.55 14.40
C GLN A 86 9.07 15.69 13.80
N ALA A 87 9.23 15.39 12.51
CA ALA A 87 10.54 15.36 11.88
C ALA A 87 11.26 16.71 12.03
N GLU A 88 10.58 17.82 11.75
CA GLU A 88 11.18 19.15 11.82
C GLU A 88 11.84 19.44 13.19
N SER A 89 11.14 19.15 14.29
CA SER A 89 11.68 19.35 15.65
C SER A 89 12.81 18.40 16.00
N ILE A 90 12.82 17.17 15.47
CA ILE A 90 13.91 16.22 15.68
C ILE A 90 15.14 16.66 14.88
N LEU A 91 14.94 17.04 13.62
CA LEU A 91 16.00 17.40 12.69
C LEU A 91 16.69 18.70 13.11
N SER A 92 15.95 19.71 13.58
CA SER A 92 16.55 20.94 14.09
C SER A 92 17.52 20.66 15.25
N GLY A 93 17.09 19.86 16.23
CA GLY A 93 17.95 19.44 17.35
C GLY A 93 19.17 18.62 16.91
N PHE A 94 19.05 17.83 15.84
CA PHE A 94 20.17 17.05 15.29
C PHE A 94 21.12 17.88 14.43
N THR A 95 20.64 18.94 13.78
CA THR A 95 21.50 19.88 13.04
C THR A 95 22.34 20.71 14.01
N GLU A 96 21.77 21.16 15.12
CA GLU A 96 22.51 21.90 16.15
C GLU A 96 23.53 21.03 16.87
N ARG A 97 23.15 19.78 17.20
CA ARG A 97 24.01 18.83 17.92
C ARG A 97 23.87 17.44 17.31
N PRO A 98 24.68 17.10 16.30
CA PRO A 98 24.63 15.79 15.67
C PRO A 98 24.82 14.67 16.71
N PRO A 99 23.95 13.64 16.72
CA PRO A 99 24.12 12.50 17.61
C PRO A 99 25.34 11.67 17.18
N ILE A 100 26.14 11.20 18.14
CA ILE A 100 27.38 10.46 17.89
C ILE A 100 27.07 9.06 17.38
N ASN A 101 25.99 8.44 17.88
CA ASN A 101 25.54 7.12 17.47
C ASN A 101 24.01 6.95 17.54
N ALA A 102 23.51 5.85 16.98
CA ALA A 102 22.07 5.57 16.92
C ALA A 102 21.42 5.37 18.31
N LYS A 103 22.18 4.96 19.33
CA LYS A 103 21.66 4.78 20.70
C LYS A 103 21.40 6.13 21.36
N GLU A 104 22.30 7.08 21.17
CA GLU A 104 22.14 8.46 21.60
C GLU A 104 20.99 9.14 20.84
N ALA A 105 20.93 8.98 19.51
CA ALA A 105 19.84 9.51 18.70
C ALA A 105 18.47 9.01 19.19
N LYS A 106 18.36 7.72 19.50
CA LYS A 106 17.15 7.11 20.06
C LYS A 106 16.77 7.78 21.39
N ALA A 107 17.69 7.87 22.34
CA ALA A 107 17.42 8.46 23.65
C ALA A 107 16.97 9.94 23.54
N ARG A 108 17.58 10.70 22.63
CA ARG A 108 17.19 12.10 22.38
C ARG A 108 15.80 12.22 21.75
N ILE A 109 15.47 11.38 20.75
CA ILE A 109 14.14 11.35 20.13
C ILE A 109 13.08 10.94 21.14
N GLU A 110 13.36 9.95 21.99
CA GLU A 110 12.46 9.52 23.06
C GLU A 110 12.21 10.63 24.08
N ALA A 111 13.25 11.37 24.48
CA ALA A 111 13.12 12.51 25.38
C ALA A 111 12.30 13.66 24.76
N LEU A 112 12.47 13.92 23.46
CA LEU A 112 11.79 15.02 22.76
C LEU A 112 10.34 14.70 22.40
N THR A 113 10.06 13.47 21.97
CA THR A 113 8.78 13.10 21.34
C THR A 113 7.96 12.11 22.15
N VAL A 114 8.54 11.51 23.21
CA VAL A 114 7.98 10.38 23.98
C VAL A 114 7.80 9.10 23.13
N ILE A 115 8.16 9.14 21.84
CA ILE A 115 8.02 8.01 20.92
C ILE A 115 9.26 7.12 21.01
N SER A 116 9.08 5.89 21.48
CA SER A 116 10.11 4.84 21.46
C SER A 116 9.99 3.96 20.22
N ARG A 117 11.09 3.80 19.48
CA ARG A 117 11.23 2.85 18.36
C ARG A 117 12.52 2.05 18.45
N SER A 118 12.62 0.99 17.65
CA SER A 118 13.84 0.18 17.59
C SER A 118 15.02 1.00 17.03
N PRO A 119 16.26 0.69 17.43
CA PRO A 119 17.45 1.36 16.88
C PRO A 119 17.52 1.28 15.35
N THR A 120 17.03 0.19 14.75
CA THR A 120 16.97 0.02 13.30
C THR A 120 16.02 1.03 12.65
N GLN A 121 14.84 1.26 13.24
CA GLN A 121 13.88 2.25 12.73
C GLN A 121 14.42 3.67 12.86
N MET A 122 15.12 3.99 13.96
CA MET A 122 15.78 5.28 14.14
C MET A 122 16.88 5.51 13.10
N ARG A 123 17.68 4.49 12.80
CA ARG A 123 18.68 4.57 11.72
C ARG A 123 18.04 4.80 10.36
N SER A 124 16.95 4.11 10.04
CA SER A 124 16.21 4.30 8.78
C SER A 124 15.65 5.72 8.66
N PHE A 125 15.07 6.26 9.73
CA PHE A 125 14.58 7.64 9.79
C PHE A 125 15.72 8.65 9.58
N MET A 126 16.83 8.52 10.31
CA MET A 126 17.99 9.40 10.14
C MET A 126 18.55 9.36 8.71
N LYS A 127 18.67 8.16 8.13
CA LYS A 127 19.16 7.97 6.76
C LYS A 127 18.20 8.60 5.74
N TYR A 128 16.89 8.45 5.94
CA TYR A 128 15.87 9.06 5.08
C TYR A 128 16.01 10.59 5.04
N HIS A 129 16.31 11.22 6.19
CA HIS A 129 16.56 12.66 6.30
C HIS A 129 18.01 13.09 6.01
N GLY A 130 18.81 12.24 5.38
CA GLY A 130 20.16 12.59 4.89
C GLY A 130 21.29 12.54 5.92
N PHE A 131 21.03 12.11 7.16
CA PHE A 131 22.08 11.95 8.17
C PHE A 131 22.92 10.69 7.89
N ARG A 132 24.24 10.82 8.00
CA ARG A 132 25.19 9.71 7.91
C ARG A 132 25.78 9.44 9.28
N TYR A 133 25.87 8.16 9.65
CA TYR A 133 26.55 7.73 10.86
C TYR A 133 27.99 7.33 10.54
N ILE A 134 28.90 7.65 11.45
CA ILE A 134 30.23 7.06 11.45
C ILE A 134 30.05 5.61 11.92
N LYS A 135 30.49 4.64 11.14
CA LYS A 135 30.55 3.25 11.61
C LYS A 135 31.61 3.21 12.72
N THR A 136 31.17 2.93 13.95
CA THR A 136 32.06 2.52 15.04
C THR A 136 32.49 1.09 14.81
#